data_AF-A0A4U7EIH5-F1
#
_entry.id   AF-A0A4U7EIH5-F1
#
_cell.length_a   1.000
_cell.length_b   1.000
_cell.length_c   1.000
_cell.angle_alpha   90.00
_cell.angle_beta   90.00
_cell.angle_gamma   90.00
#
_symmetry.space_group_name_H-M   'P 1'
#
loop_
_entity.id
_entity.type
_entity.pdbx_description
1 polymer ?
#
loop_
_entity_poly.entity_id
_entity_poly.type
_entity_poly.pdbx_seq_one_letter_code
_entity_poly.pdbx_strand_id
1 'polypeptide(L)' 'MTDESTDEAVERFLDRAAAALDDYDEGYADADATLATLRTHVDELSAGVEGSEDGGSEGRGSEDGGSEEEESEDREG' A
#
# COMPACT_ATOMS: atom_id res chain seq x y z
N MET A 1 20.07 5.29 1.37
CA MET A 1 19.74 3.84 1.35
C MET A 1 18.30 3.61 0.87
N THR A 2 17.73 4.56 0.12
CA THR A 2 16.50 4.39 -0.66
C THR A 2 16.78 3.81 -2.04
N ASP A 3 18.00 3.98 -2.57
CA ASP A 3 18.44 3.41 -3.85
C ASP A 3 18.32 1.89 -3.87
N GLU A 4 19.03 1.16 -3.00
CA GLU A 4 19.11 -0.31 -3.07
C GLU A 4 17.74 -1.02 -3.01
N SER A 5 16.81 -0.57 -2.17
CA SER A 5 15.45 -1.15 -2.13
C SER A 5 14.56 -0.71 -3.30
N THR A 6 14.80 0.48 -3.86
CA THR A 6 14.11 0.94 -5.08
C THR A 6 14.63 0.19 -6.30
N ASP A 7 15.95 0.00 -6.40
CA ASP A 7 16.62 -0.76 -7.45
C ASP A 7 16.08 -2.20 -7.47
N GLU A 8 16.05 -2.90 -6.32
CA GLU A 8 15.47 -4.25 -6.24
C GLU A 8 13.99 -4.29 -6.67
N ALA A 9 13.20 -3.28 -6.29
CA ALA A 9 11.79 -3.20 -6.68
C ALA A 9 11.62 -2.98 -8.19
N VAL A 10 12.47 -2.13 -8.79
CA VAL A 10 12.51 -1.86 -10.22
C VAL A 10 12.98 -3.09 -11.00
N GLU A 11 14.05 -3.76 -10.58
CA GLU A 11 14.55 -4.98 -11.21
C GLU A 11 13.46 -6.06 -11.24
N ARG A 12 12.80 -6.29 -10.09
CA ARG A 12 11.67 -7.22 -9.99
C ARG A 12 10.52 -6.85 -10.93
N PHE A 13 10.21 -5.56 -11.08
CA PHE A 13 9.19 -5.10 -12.01
C PHE A 13 9.59 -5.39 -13.46
N LEU A 14 10.85 -5.10 -13.84
CA LEU A 14 11.35 -5.32 -15.19
C LEU A 14 11.32 -6.81 -15.58
N ASP A 15 11.71 -7.71 -14.68
CA ASP A 15 11.65 -9.16 -14.93
C ASP A 15 10.21 -9.63 -15.18
N ARG A 16 9.25 -9.19 -14.35
CA ARG A 16 7.84 -9.54 -14.51
C ARG A 16 7.23 -8.95 -15.78
N ALA A 17 7.57 -7.70 -16.09
CA ALA A 17 7.11 -7.04 -17.30
C ALA A 17 7.65 -7.73 -18.56
N ALA A 18 8.92 -8.14 -18.57
CA ALA A 18 9.52 -8.89 -19.66
C ALA A 18 8.83 -10.24 -19.86
N ALA A 19 8.56 -10.99 -18.78
CA ALA A 19 7.83 -12.25 -18.86
C ALA A 19 6.42 -12.09 -19.45
N ALA A 20 5.67 -11.06 -19.01
CA ALA A 20 4.32 -10.80 -19.54
C ALA A 20 4.32 -10.41 -21.03
N LEU A 21 5.38 -9.75 -21.50
CA LEU A 21 5.56 -9.43 -22.92
C LEU A 21 5.99 -10.64 -23.74
N ASP A 22 6.84 -11.51 -23.19
CA ASP A 22 7.23 -12.78 -23.82
C ASP A 22 6.00 -13.70 -24.00
N ASP A 23 5.15 -13.79 -22.98
CA ASP A 23 3.87 -14.50 -23.05
C ASP A 23 2.93 -13.92 -24.12
N TYR A 24 2.93 -12.60 -24.32
CA TYR A 24 2.16 -11.95 -25.39
C TYR A 24 2.74 -12.25 -26.77
N ASP A 25 4.06 -12.14 -26.92
CA ASP A 25 4.77 -12.37 -28.17
C ASP A 25 4.67 -13.84 -28.62
N GLU A 26 4.68 -14.80 -27.67
CA GLU A 26 4.45 -16.22 -27.95
C GLU A 26 2.95 -16.54 -28.16
N GLY A 27 2.05 -15.58 -27.90
CA GLY A 27 0.62 -15.71 -28.10
C GLY A 27 -0.12 -16.47 -27.00
N TYR A 28 0.49 -16.62 -25.82
CA TYR A 28 -0.15 -17.18 -24.63
C TYR A 28 -1.08 -16.20 -23.91
N ALA A 29 -0.92 -14.89 -24.16
CA ALA A 29 -1.76 -13.85 -23.58
C ALA A 29 -2.32 -12.90 -24.65
N ASP A 30 -3.58 -12.49 -24.48
CA ASP A 30 -4.18 -11.40 -25.25
C ASP A 30 -3.66 -10.04 -24.78
N ALA A 31 -3.71 -9.03 -25.65
CA ALA A 31 -3.22 -7.69 -25.34
C ALA A 31 -3.88 -7.07 -24.10
N ASP A 32 -5.19 -7.25 -23.92
CA ASP A 32 -5.91 -6.74 -22.75
C ASP A 32 -5.47 -7.44 -21.45
N ALA A 33 -5.16 -8.74 -21.52
CA ALA A 33 -4.65 -9.50 -20.38
C ALA A 33 -3.24 -9.05 -20.02
N THR A 34 -2.35 -8.88 -21.00
CA THR A 34 -0.99 -8.34 -20.78
C THR A 34 -1.05 -6.94 -20.18
N LEU A 35 -1.91 -6.06 -20.69
CA LEU A 35 -2.08 -4.71 -20.14
C LEU A 35 -2.63 -4.72 -18.71
N ALA A 36 -3.54 -5.65 -18.38
CA ALA A 36 -4.02 -5.80 -17.00
C ALA A 36 -2.89 -6.23 -16.05
N THR A 37 -2.10 -7.23 -16.45
CA THR A 37 -0.94 -7.72 -15.68
C THR A 37 0.10 -6.62 -15.46
N LEU A 38 0.46 -5.87 -16.51
CA LEU A 38 1.41 -4.76 -16.40
C LEU A 38 0.91 -3.66 -15.46
N ARG A 39 -0.39 -3.32 -15.50
CA ARG A 39 -0.98 -2.34 -14.57
C ARG A 39 -0.85 -2.80 -13.12
N THR A 40 -1.16 -4.07 -12.84
CA THR A 40 -0.97 -4.64 -11.49
C THR A 40 0.49 -4.53 -11.03
N HIS A 41 1.45 -4.85 -11.88
CA HIS A 41 2.86 -4.74 -11.52
C HIS A 41 3.32 -3.27 -11.31
N VAL A 42 2.73 -2.31 -12.03
CA VAL A 42 2.97 -0.88 -11.79
C VAL A 42 2.42 -0.46 -10.43
N ASP A 43 1.21 -0.89 -10.05
CA ASP A 43 0.64 -0.62 -8.73
C ASP A 43 1.53 -1.21 -7.61
N GLU A 44 2.02 -2.45 -7.79
CA GLU A 44 2.94 -3.08 -6.85
C GLU A 44 4.30 -2.34 -6.73
N LEU A 45 4.81 -1.80 -7.83
CA LEU A 45 6.04 -1.01 -7.85
C LEU A 45 5.83 0.33 -7.13
N SER A 46 4.74 1.03 -7.45
CA SER A 46 4.39 2.32 -6.81
C SER A 46 4.26 2.15 -5.30
N ALA A 47 3.52 1.13 -4.86
CA ALA A 47 3.37 0.82 -3.44
C ALA A 47 4.71 0.45 -2.77
N GLY A 48 5.64 -0.19 -3.48
CA GLY A 48 6.98 -0.50 -2.96
C GLY A 48 7.88 0.73 -2.82
N VAL A 49 7.77 1.68 -3.75
CA VAL A 49 8.50 2.96 -3.73
C VAL A 49 7.95 3.87 -2.64
N GLU A 50 6.62 4.06 -2.59
CA GLU A 50 5.93 4.93 -1.62
C GLU A 50 5.95 4.33 -0.19
N GLY A 51 5.87 3.00 -0.08
CA GLY A 51 5.94 2.28 1.20
C GLY A 51 7.31 2.36 1.89
N SER A 52 8.35 2.86 1.21
CA SER A 52 9.64 3.17 1.83
C SER A 52 9.65 4.51 2.59
N GLU A 53 8.60 5.33 2.46
CA GLU A 53 8.48 6.64 3.10
C GLU A 53 7.55 6.66 4.34
N ASP A 54 6.72 5.62 4.54
CA ASP A 54 5.70 5.57 5.61
C ASP A 54 5.93 4.42 6.60
N GLY A 55 6.98 4.57 7.41
CA GLY A 55 7.22 3.80 8.63
C GLY A 55 7.13 4.65 9.91
N GLY A 56 6.42 5.78 9.85
CA GLY A 56 6.49 6.84 10.86
C GLY A 56 5.14 7.48 11.20
N SER A 57 4.20 6.71 11.74
CA SER A 57 3.14 7.30 12.58
C SER A 57 3.06 6.62 13.95
N GLU A 58 4.18 6.61 14.68
CA GLU A 58 4.11 6.51 16.14
C GLU A 58 3.79 7.91 16.71
N GLY A 59 2.69 8.02 17.45
CA GLY A 59 2.53 9.08 18.45
C GLY A 59 1.56 10.21 18.11
N ARG A 60 0.28 10.02 18.46
CA ARG A 60 -0.49 11.06 19.15
C ARG A 60 -1.09 10.47 20.41
N GLY A 61 -0.32 10.56 21.49
CA GLY A 61 -0.90 10.59 22.83
C GLY A 61 -1.50 11.98 23.08
N SER A 62 -2.62 11.99 23.79
CA SER A 62 -2.98 12.94 24.84
C SER A 62 -3.91 12.15 25.77
N GLU A 63 -3.43 11.77 26.96
CA GLU A 63 -3.52 12.57 28.20
C GLU A 63 -4.99 12.69 28.62
N ASP A 64 -5.42 11.89 29.59
CA ASP A 64 -5.48 12.28 31.00
C ASP A 64 -6.44 13.47 31.23
N GLY A 65 -7.51 13.22 31.98
CA GLY A 65 -8.50 14.24 32.33
C GLY A 65 -9.80 13.61 32.79
N GLY A 66 -9.82 13.12 34.03
CA GLY A 66 -11.04 12.65 34.68
C GLY A 66 -12.01 13.79 35.00
N SER A 67 -13.27 13.40 35.23
CA SER A 67 -14.15 13.96 36.25
C SER A 67 -15.19 12.91 36.61
N GLU A 68 -15.19 12.50 37.88
CA GLU A 68 -16.42 12.21 38.64
C GLU A 68 -17.50 13.27 38.34
N GLU A 69 -18.80 12.96 38.33
CA GLU A 69 -19.67 13.19 39.48
C GLU A 69 -21.03 12.52 39.24
N GLU A 70 -21.55 11.92 40.30
CA GLU A 70 -22.90 11.37 40.41
C GLU A 70 -23.92 12.51 40.34
N GLU A 71 -24.95 12.41 39.50
CA GLU A 71 -26.17 13.19 39.72
C GLU A 71 -27.41 12.31 39.58
N SER A 72 -27.93 11.96 40.76
CA SER A 72 -29.26 11.40 40.98
C SER A 72 -30.30 12.45 40.60
N GLU A 73 -31.15 12.17 39.62
CA GLU A 73 -32.39 12.92 39.42
C GLU A 73 -33.59 11.98 39.44
N ASP A 74 -34.11 11.75 40.65
CA ASP A 74 -35.54 11.62 40.88
C ASP A 74 -36.23 12.89 40.32
N ARG A 75 -36.89 12.79 39.16
CA ARG A 75 -37.89 13.77 38.73
C ARG A 75 -39.11 13.09 38.09
N GLU A 76 -40.24 13.47 38.66
CA GLU A 76 -41.61 13.01 38.48
C GLU A 76 -42.16 13.20 37.06
N GLY A 77 -43.14 12.36 36.69
CA GLY A 77 -43.96 12.50 35.49
C GLY A 77 -44.87 11.31 35.25
#